data_AF-A0A7R9VYU6-F1
#
_entry.id   AF-A0A7R9VYU6-F1
#
_cell.length_a   1.000
_cell.length_b   1.000
_cell.length_c   1.000
_cell.angle_alpha   90.00
_cell.angle_beta   90.00
_cell.angle_gamma   90.00
#
_symmetry.space_group_name_H-M   'P 1'
#
loop_
_entity.id
_entity.type
_entity.pdbx_description
1 polymer ?
#
loop_
_entity_poly.entity_id
_entity_poly.type
_entity_poly.pdbx_seq_one_letter_code
_entity_poly.pdbx_strand_id
1 'polypeptide(L)'
;GTPFETPRDMYMEKPQPGTHSTHALAQIIPDPASDLMLPESGEGSTGEVRVPLGKAIANPAVSSMPHTPGCDVNEFIVYDQSQVNIKYLLRLTTNSSTECKEGEG
;
A
#
# COMPACT_ATOMS: atom_id res chain seq x y z
N GLY A 1 9.65 8.00 -5.98
CA GLY A 1 9.51 9.47 -6.08
C GLY A 1 8.78 10.00 -4.86
N THR A 2 8.57 11.31 -4.78
CA THR A 2 7.80 11.96 -3.70
C THR A 2 6.29 11.76 -3.91
N PRO A 3 5.55 11.14 -2.98
CA PRO A 3 4.09 11.01 -3.07
C PRO A 3 3.38 12.28 -2.57
N PHE A 4 2.16 12.51 -3.08
CA PHE A 4 1.15 13.31 -2.41
C PHE A 4 0.39 12.44 -1.43
N GLU A 5 0.46 12.76 -0.14
CA GLU A 5 -0.27 12.04 0.92
C GLU A 5 -1.64 12.68 1.15
N THR A 6 -2.70 11.86 1.19
CA THR A 6 -4.05 12.33 1.53
C THR A 6 -4.78 11.32 2.42
N PRO A 7 -5.43 11.76 3.51
CA PRO A 7 -6.29 10.91 4.33
C PRO A 7 -7.73 10.85 3.81
N ARG A 8 -8.06 11.59 2.74
CA ARG A 8 -9.44 11.72 2.23
C ARG A 8 -9.48 11.48 0.73
N ASP A 9 -10.64 10.99 0.29
CA ASP A 9 -10.92 10.75 -1.11
C ASP A 9 -10.86 12.06 -1.90
N MET A 10 -10.18 12.00 -3.04
CA MET A 10 -10.07 13.12 -3.96
C MET A 10 -9.94 12.57 -5.37
N TYR A 11 -10.80 13.04 -6.28
CA TYR A 11 -10.67 12.71 -7.69
C TYR A 11 -9.40 13.37 -8.25
N MET A 12 -8.53 12.58 -8.88
CA MET A 12 -7.29 13.04 -9.49
C MET A 12 -7.01 12.29 -10.78
N GLU A 13 -6.67 13.02 -11.85
CA GLU A 13 -6.22 12.45 -13.13
C GLU A 13 -4.70 12.55 -13.30
N LYS A 14 -4.03 13.36 -12.46
CA LYS A 14 -2.61 13.71 -12.52
C LYS A 14 -2.07 13.89 -11.10
N PRO A 15 -0.76 13.71 -10.86
CA PRO A 15 -0.18 13.96 -9.55
C PRO A 15 -0.31 15.44 -9.16
N GLN A 16 -0.37 15.71 -7.87
CA GLN A 16 -0.33 17.09 -7.36
C GLN A 16 1.02 17.75 -7.71
N PRO A 17 1.08 19.07 -7.88
CA PRO A 17 2.31 19.78 -8.22
C PRO A 17 3.49 19.38 -7.31
N GLY A 18 4.62 19.02 -7.91
CA GLY A 18 5.83 18.61 -7.19
C GLY A 18 5.85 17.15 -6.69
N THR A 19 4.82 16.35 -7.01
CA THR A 19 4.73 14.94 -6.63
C THR A 19 4.72 14.02 -7.86
N HIS A 20 4.97 12.72 -7.64
CA HIS A 20 5.09 11.71 -8.70
C HIS A 20 3.97 10.65 -8.65
N SER A 21 3.35 10.52 -7.48
CA SER A 21 2.36 9.50 -7.13
C SER A 21 1.44 10.02 -6.03
N THR A 22 0.41 9.25 -5.68
CA THR A 22 -0.43 9.47 -4.51
C THR A 22 -0.29 8.31 -3.54
N HIS A 23 -0.24 8.61 -2.25
CA HIS A 23 -0.37 7.64 -1.16
C HIS A 23 -1.64 8.00 -0.37
N ALA A 24 -2.68 7.18 -0.53
CA ALA A 24 -3.87 7.28 0.29
C ALA A 24 -3.55 6.70 1.68
N LEU A 25 -3.55 7.59 2.69
CA LEU A 25 -3.20 7.22 4.05
C LEU A 25 -4.32 6.38 4.65
N ALA A 26 -3.94 5.26 5.25
CA ALA A 26 -4.88 4.32 5.81
C ALA A 26 -4.82 4.22 7.32
N GLN A 27 -5.87 3.62 7.91
CA GLN A 27 -5.92 3.31 9.34
C GLN A 27 -4.95 2.19 9.74
N ILE A 28 -4.69 1.23 8.85
CA ILE A 28 -3.84 0.08 9.10
C ILE A 28 -2.69 0.04 8.08
N ILE A 29 -1.47 -0.16 8.58
CA ILE A 29 -0.25 -0.29 7.77
C ILE A 29 0.57 -1.51 8.19
N PRO A 30 1.41 -2.06 7.31
CA PRO A 30 2.45 -2.99 7.73
C PRO A 30 3.46 -2.27 8.65
N ASP A 31 3.91 -2.95 9.70
CA ASP A 31 4.96 -2.44 10.59
C ASP A 31 6.27 -2.21 9.80
N PRO A 32 6.73 -0.94 9.65
CA PRO A 32 7.91 -0.64 8.86
C PRO A 32 9.21 -1.17 9.49
N ALA A 33 9.21 -1.56 10.77
CA ALA A 33 10.36 -2.19 11.40
C ALA A 33 10.69 -3.57 10.81
N SER A 34 9.74 -4.16 10.06
CA SER A 34 9.88 -5.46 9.40
C SER A 34 9.95 -5.33 7.87
N ASP A 35 10.26 -4.15 7.34
CA ASP A 35 10.50 -3.94 5.91
C ASP A 35 11.72 -4.76 5.46
N LEU A 36 11.58 -5.47 4.33
CA LEU A 36 12.69 -6.19 3.69
C LEU A 36 13.21 -5.37 2.51
N MET A 37 14.50 -5.07 2.50
CA MET A 37 15.17 -4.49 1.33
C MET A 37 15.66 -5.62 0.43
N LEU A 38 15.15 -5.65 -0.81
CA LEU A 38 15.60 -6.58 -1.84
C LEU A 38 16.46 -5.83 -2.86
N PRO A 39 17.53 -6.44 -3.40
CA PRO A 39 18.22 -5.85 -4.54
C PRO A 39 17.26 -5.76 -5.71
N GLU A 40 17.31 -4.64 -6.43
CA GLU A 40 16.52 -4.51 -7.64
C GLU A 40 17.05 -5.48 -8.71
N SER A 41 16.17 -6.36 -9.20
CA SER A 41 16.54 -7.37 -10.20
C SER A 41 16.42 -6.79 -11.62
N GLY A 42 17.52 -6.81 -12.38
CA GLY A 42 17.58 -6.40 -13.79
C GLY A 42 19.02 -6.13 -14.23
N GLU A 43 19.32 -6.29 -15.53
CA GLU A 43 20.65 -5.98 -16.07
C GLU A 43 20.97 -4.48 -15.86
N GLY A 44 22.09 -4.19 -15.20
CA GLY A 44 22.53 -2.81 -14.92
C GLY A 44 21.83 -2.12 -13.74
N SER A 45 21.00 -2.82 -12.96
CA SER A 45 20.42 -2.23 -11.76
C SER A 45 21.41 -2.22 -10.58
N THR A 46 21.45 -1.10 -9.87
CA THR A 46 22.22 -0.89 -8.63
C THR A 46 21.33 -0.49 -7.45
N GLY A 47 20.01 -0.54 -7.61
CA GLY A 47 19.03 -0.08 -6.63
C GLY A 47 18.57 -1.16 -5.66
N GLU A 48 17.77 -0.74 -4.67
CA GLU A 48 17.05 -1.62 -3.76
C GLU A 48 15.56 -1.31 -3.81
N VAL A 49 14.73 -2.35 -3.70
CA VAL A 49 13.28 -2.28 -3.59
C VAL A 49 12.87 -2.66 -2.18
N ARG A 50 12.07 -1.80 -1.55
CA ARG A 50 11.47 -2.05 -0.24
C ARG A 50 10.23 -2.92 -0.39
N VAL A 51 10.16 -4.00 0.38
CA VAL A 51 8.99 -4.89 0.47
C VAL A 51 8.41 -4.80 1.89
N PRO A 52 7.21 -4.22 2.07
CA PRO A 52 6.62 -4.04 3.38
C PRO A 52 5.93 -5.32 3.84
N LEU A 53 6.66 -6.16 4.59
CA LEU A 53 6.23 -7.50 5.03
C LEU A 53 5.80 -7.55 6.51
N GLY A 54 5.79 -6.40 7.19
CA GLY A 54 5.42 -6.32 8.60
C GLY A 54 3.98 -6.73 8.87
N LYS A 55 3.71 -7.08 10.14
CA LYS A 55 2.34 -7.31 10.60
C LYS A 55 1.52 -6.03 10.49
N ALA A 56 0.22 -6.18 10.29
CA ALA A 56 -0.72 -5.07 10.33
C ALA A 56 -0.70 -4.39 11.71
N ILE A 57 -0.47 -3.08 11.74
CA ILE A 57 -0.52 -2.21 12.92
C ILE A 57 -1.39 -0.98 12.64
N ALA A 58 -1.88 -0.33 13.69
CA ALA A 58 -2.51 0.97 13.56
C ALA A 58 -1.50 1.99 13.02
N ASN A 59 -1.93 2.82 12.08
CA ASN A 59 -1.06 3.82 11.47
C ASN A 59 -0.83 5.02 12.41
N PRO A 60 0.39 5.22 12.92
CA PRO A 60 0.68 6.32 13.84
C PRO A 60 0.59 7.70 13.17
N ALA A 61 0.72 7.79 11.84
CA ALA A 61 0.67 9.06 11.12
C ALA A 61 -0.73 9.67 11.08
N VAL A 62 -1.78 8.85 11.26
CA VAL A 62 -3.19 9.30 11.18
C VAL A 62 -3.90 9.29 12.53
N SER A 63 -3.27 8.73 13.58
CA SER A 63 -3.90 8.62 14.91
C SER A 63 -4.20 9.97 15.58
N SER A 64 -3.51 11.03 15.17
CA SER A 64 -3.68 12.40 15.67
C SER A 64 -4.43 13.32 14.70
N MET A 65 -4.92 12.80 13.58
CA MET A 65 -5.66 13.60 12.61
C MET A 65 -7.07 13.94 13.13
N PRO A 66 -7.62 15.11 12.77
CA PRO A 66 -8.94 15.54 13.21
C PRO A 66 -10.08 14.65 12.69
N HIS A 67 -9.82 13.88 11.62
CA HIS A 67 -10.78 12.99 10.99
C HIS A 67 -10.13 11.65 10.70
N THR A 68 -10.89 10.57 10.87
CA THR A 68 -10.50 9.23 10.45
C THR A 68 -10.26 9.20 8.94
N PRO A 69 -9.18 8.55 8.47
CA PRO A 69 -8.94 8.37 7.04
C PRO A 69 -10.09 7.63 6.35
N GLY A 70 -10.30 7.92 5.07
CA GLY A 70 -11.31 7.26 4.24
C GLY A 70 -10.96 5.81 3.86
N CYS A 71 -9.69 5.41 4.00
CA CYS A 71 -9.19 4.09 3.63
C CYS A 71 -8.81 3.24 4.85
N ASP A 72 -9.17 1.96 4.82
CA ASP A 72 -8.77 0.99 5.86
C ASP A 72 -7.31 0.52 5.67
N VAL A 73 -6.89 0.34 4.42
CA VAL A 73 -5.53 -0.10 4.02
C VAL A 73 -4.91 0.88 3.03
N ASN A 74 -3.58 0.99 3.03
CA ASN A 74 -2.88 1.94 2.17
C ASN A 74 -3.12 1.62 0.69
N GLU A 75 -3.36 2.66 -0.10
CA GLU A 75 -3.36 2.57 -1.56
C GLU A 75 -2.27 3.48 -2.14
N PHE A 76 -1.53 2.97 -3.13
CA PHE A 76 -0.49 3.69 -3.84
C PHE A 76 -0.87 3.81 -5.31
N ILE A 77 -0.99 5.05 -5.80
CA ILE A 77 -1.42 5.35 -7.16
C ILE A 77 -0.28 6.03 -7.91
N VAL A 78 0.05 5.51 -9.09
CA VAL A 78 0.97 6.15 -10.04
C VAL A 78 0.19 6.58 -11.28
N TYR A 79 0.59 7.71 -11.86
CA TYR A 79 -0.12 8.33 -12.98
C TYR A 79 0.57 8.10 -14.34
N ASP A 80 1.75 7.49 -14.33
CA ASP A 80 2.51 7.11 -15.53
C ASP A 80 2.84 5.63 -15.47
N GLN A 81 2.50 4.91 -16.53
CA GLN A 81 2.75 3.47 -16.68
C GLN A 81 4.25 3.14 -16.63
N SER A 82 5.11 4.07 -17.04
CA SER A 82 6.57 3.89 -16.99
C SER A 82 7.12 3.72 -15.57
N GLN A 83 6.36 4.13 -14.55
CA GLN A 83 6.74 3.97 -13.14
C GLN A 83 6.51 2.53 -12.63
N VAL A 84 5.82 1.68 -13.38
CA VAL A 84 5.51 0.30 -12.98
C VAL A 84 6.43 -0.69 -13.68
N ASN A 85 7.10 -1.52 -12.90
CA ASN A 85 7.90 -2.64 -13.39
C ASN A 85 7.45 -3.94 -12.70
N ILE A 86 6.69 -4.78 -13.41
CA ILE A 86 6.15 -6.03 -12.88
C ILE A 86 7.28 -7.04 -12.70
N LYS A 87 7.55 -7.49 -11.46
CA LYS A 87 8.68 -8.39 -11.15
C LYS A 87 8.29 -9.87 -10.98
N TYR A 88 7.16 -10.12 -10.31
CA TYR A 88 6.74 -11.47 -9.94
C TYR A 88 5.31 -11.72 -10.38
N LEU A 89 5.05 -12.92 -10.90
CA LEU A 89 3.72 -13.43 -11.16
C LEU A 89 3.44 -14.59 -10.19
N LEU A 90 2.48 -14.41 -9.30
CA LEU A 90 2.15 -15.39 -8.29
C LEU A 90 0.95 -16.23 -8.72
N ARG A 91 1.02 -17.55 -8.49
CA ARG A 91 -0.14 -18.44 -8.55
C ARG A 91 -0.60 -18.74 -7.13
N LEU A 92 -1.78 -18.25 -6.76
CA LEU A 92 -2.37 -18.46 -5.44
C LEU A 92 -3.34 -19.64 -5.47
N THR A 93 -3.37 -20.41 -4.38
CA THR A 93 -4.42 -21.41 -4.13
C THR A 93 -5.18 -20.96 -2.91
N THR A 94 -6.51 -20.84 -3.04
CA THR A 94 -7.38 -20.44 -1.94
C THR A 94 -8.02 -21.67 -1.32
N ASN A 95 -7.96 -21.78 0.00
CA ASN A 95 -8.70 -22.77 0.76
C ASN A 95 -9.88 -22.05 1.43
N SER A 96 -11.10 -22.32 0.99
CA SER A 96 -12.30 -21.80 1.65
C SER A 96 -12.76 -22.77 2.73
N SER A 97 -12.68 -22.35 4.00
CA SER A 97 -13.38 -23.03 5.09
C SER A 97 -14.67 -22.27 5.41
N THR A 98 -15.79 -22.71 4.86
CA THR A 98 -17.10 -22.16 5.19
C THR A 98 -17.73 -23.00 6.29
N GLU A 99 -17.67 -22.54 7.54
CA GLU A 99 -18.68 -22.87 8.57
C GLU A 99 -19.10 -21.56 9.25
N CYS A 100 -19.99 -20.81 8.59
CA CYS A 100 -20.82 -19.86 9.31
C CYS A 100 -21.85 -20.69 10.06
N LYS A 101 -21.67 -20.88 11.37
CA LYS A 101 -22.75 -21.37 12.23
C LYS A 101 -23.78 -20.26 12.33
N GLU A 102 -24.86 -20.37 11.58
CA GLU A 102 -26.08 -19.61 11.84
C GLU A 102 -26.51 -19.94 13.27
N GLY A 103 -26.60 -18.91 14.11
CA GLY A 103 -27.17 -19.05 15.45
C GLY A 103 -28.63 -19.44 15.32
N GLU A 104 -28.99 -20.60 15.85
CA GLU A 104 -30.38 -20.98 16.09
C GLU A 104 -31.03 -19.94 17.02
N GLY A 105 -32.28 -19.58 16.68
CA GLY A 105 -33.02 -18.45 17.23
C GLY A 105 -33.65 -18.64 18.61
#